data_AF-X1ED93-F1
#
_entry.id   AF-X1ED93-F1
#
_cell.length_a   1.000
_cell.length_b   1.000
_cell.length_c   1.000
_cell.angle_alpha   90.00
_cell.angle_beta   90.00
_cell.angle_gamma   90.00
#
_symmetry.space_group_name_H-M   'P 1'
#
loop_
_entity.id
_entity.type
_entity.pdbx_description
1 polymer ?
#
loop_
_entity_poly.entity_id
_entity_poly.type
_entity_poly.pdbx_seq_one_letter_code
_entity_poly.pdbx_strand_id
1 'polypeptide(L)'
;NRERDLFTADCYKVLTSCSYDQISETFCSFEGNTIGVFTVALLEGCGYYDYFPADLDNDRKITLEEAYLHIKDKISSWGFIQDVQVYPT
;
A
#
# COMPACT_ATOMS: atom_id res chain seq x y z
N ASN A 1 8.90 20.05 -22.44
CA ASN A 1 8.20 18.96 -21.74
C ASN A 1 8.50 18.85 -20.25
N ARG A 2 9.65 19.30 -19.72
CA ARG A 2 9.95 19.31 -18.27
C ARG A 2 8.94 20.07 -17.39
N GLU A 3 8.34 21.14 -17.89
CA GLU A 3 7.44 21.99 -17.09
C GLU A 3 6.09 21.34 -16.84
N ARG A 4 5.63 20.44 -17.73
CA ARG A 4 4.33 19.76 -17.58
C ARG A 4 4.38 18.70 -16.47
N ASP A 5 5.55 18.09 -16.25
CA ASP A 5 5.79 17.12 -15.16
C ASP A 5 5.83 17.78 -13.77
N LEU A 6 6.24 19.05 -13.69
CA LEU A 6 6.34 19.77 -12.40
C LEU A 6 4.97 20.13 -11.82
N PHE A 7 4.00 20.52 -12.66
CA PHE A 7 2.65 20.87 -12.20
C PHE A 7 1.78 19.66 -11.85
N THR A 8 2.13 18.46 -12.34
CA THR A 8 1.44 17.22 -11.96
C THR A 8 2.01 16.55 -10.73
N ALA A 9 3.24 16.90 -10.31
CA ALA A 9 3.90 16.29 -9.16
C ALA A 9 3.15 16.54 -7.84
N ASP A 10 2.47 17.68 -7.71
CA ASP A 10 1.70 18.01 -6.49
C ASP A 10 0.25 17.50 -6.53
N CYS A 11 -0.23 17.01 -7.68
CA CYS A 11 -1.61 16.56 -7.86
C CYS A 11 -1.82 15.08 -7.50
N TYR A 12 -0.73 14.30 -7.44
CA TYR A 12 -0.79 12.88 -7.20
C TYR A 12 0.22 12.47 -6.14
N LYS A 13 -0.24 11.63 -5.22
CA LYS A 13 0.62 10.84 -4.35
C LYS A 13 0.54 9.37 -4.79
N VAL A 14 1.67 8.70 -4.78
CA VAL A 14 1.85 7.30 -5.21
C VAL A 14 2.29 6.50 -4.00
N LEU A 15 1.53 5.47 -3.64
CA LEU A 15 1.93 4.46 -2.67
C LEU A 15 2.61 3.30 -3.42
N THR A 16 3.90 3.07 -3.17
CA THR A 16 4.69 2.02 -3.82
C THR A 16 4.84 0.79 -2.92
N SER A 17 4.96 -0.38 -3.54
CA SER A 17 5.11 -1.63 -2.79
C SER A 17 6.44 -1.75 -2.07
N CYS A 18 7.51 -1.24 -2.67
CA CYS A 18 8.87 -1.25 -2.13
C CYS A 18 9.67 -0.03 -2.62
N SER A 19 10.88 0.14 -2.10
CA SER A 19 11.86 1.10 -2.59
C SER A 19 12.38 0.69 -3.99
N TYR A 20 13.01 1.65 -4.68
CA TYR A 20 13.50 1.44 -6.06
C TYR A 20 14.58 0.36 -6.19
N ASP A 21 15.32 0.09 -5.12
CA ASP A 21 16.42 -0.87 -5.04
C ASP A 21 16.02 -2.21 -4.41
N GLN A 22 14.74 -2.39 -4.09
CA GLN A 22 14.20 -3.59 -3.48
C GLN A 22 13.29 -4.36 -4.44
N ILE A 23 13.29 -5.69 -4.33
CA ILE A 23 12.34 -6.57 -5.03
C ILE A 23 11.08 -6.71 -4.16
N SER A 24 9.91 -6.54 -4.77
CA SER A 24 8.63 -6.75 -4.09
C SER A 24 8.36 -8.23 -3.85
N GLU A 25 7.88 -8.56 -2.66
CA GLU A 25 7.63 -9.92 -2.19
C GLU A 25 6.25 -10.44 -2.64
N THR A 26 6.09 -11.78 -2.64
CA THR A 26 4.83 -12.44 -2.98
C THR A 26 4.28 -13.30 -1.84
N PHE A 27 2.96 -13.40 -1.78
CA PHE A 27 2.18 -14.23 -0.88
C PHE A 27 1.57 -15.39 -1.69
N CYS A 28 1.89 -16.63 -1.34
CA CYS A 28 1.59 -17.81 -2.18
C CYS A 28 0.27 -18.54 -1.85
N SER A 29 -0.60 -17.94 -1.04
CA SER A 29 -1.79 -18.63 -0.51
C SER A 29 -3.02 -17.73 -0.36
N PHE A 30 -3.03 -16.55 -0.99
CA PHE A 30 -4.20 -15.68 -0.96
C PHE A 30 -5.27 -16.22 -1.92
N GLU A 31 -6.36 -16.77 -1.39
CA GLU A 31 -7.44 -17.43 -2.17
C GLU A 31 -6.91 -18.49 -3.16
N GLY A 32 -5.84 -19.20 -2.77
CA GLY A 32 -5.20 -20.22 -3.61
C GLY A 32 -4.33 -19.67 -4.77
N ASN A 33 -4.04 -18.37 -4.80
CA ASN A 33 -3.22 -17.72 -5.82
C ASN A 33 -1.94 -17.10 -5.24
N THR A 34 -0.93 -16.95 -6.10
CA THR A 34 0.26 -16.12 -5.81
C THR A 34 -0.02 -14.68 -6.20
N ILE A 35 0.17 -13.75 -5.26
CA ILE A 35 -0.09 -12.31 -5.41
C ILE A 35 0.95 -11.52 -4.62
N GLY A 36 1.22 -10.26 -4.99
CA GLY A 36 2.17 -9.42 -4.25
C GLY A 36 1.72 -9.17 -2.81
N VAL A 37 2.63 -9.26 -1.82
CA VAL A 37 2.31 -9.08 -0.39
C VAL A 37 1.70 -7.70 -0.14
N PHE A 38 2.23 -6.65 -0.81
CA PHE A 38 1.67 -5.30 -0.76
C PHE A 38 0.18 -5.29 -1.15
N THR A 39 -0.16 -5.95 -2.24
CA THR A 39 -1.53 -6.00 -2.76
C THR A 39 -2.45 -6.73 -1.80
N VAL A 40 -2.00 -7.82 -1.17
CA VAL A 40 -2.80 -8.54 -0.16
C VAL A 40 -3.11 -7.63 1.02
N ALA A 41 -2.12 -6.95 1.57
CA ALA A 41 -2.31 -6.03 2.68
C ALA A 41 -3.24 -4.86 2.31
N LEU A 42 -3.11 -4.32 1.10
CA LEU A 42 -3.99 -3.26 0.61
C LEU A 42 -5.44 -3.75 0.47
N LEU A 43 -5.65 -4.94 -0.10
CA LEU A 43 -6.99 -5.54 -0.23
C LEU A 43 -7.63 -5.78 1.14
N GLU A 44 -6.89 -6.39 2.06
CA GLU A 44 -7.37 -6.64 3.43
C GLU A 44 -7.77 -5.33 4.12
N GLY A 45 -6.88 -4.32 4.11
CA GLY A 45 -7.15 -3.02 4.72
C GLY A 45 -8.33 -2.28 4.11
N CYS A 46 -8.58 -2.46 2.81
CA CYS A 46 -9.59 -1.74 2.04
C CYS A 46 -10.94 -2.45 1.90
N GLY A 47 -11.26 -3.48 2.69
CA GLY A 47 -12.61 -4.04 2.67
C GLY A 47 -12.79 -5.37 1.97
N TYR A 48 -11.72 -6.06 1.56
CA TYR A 48 -11.89 -7.30 0.78
C TYR A 48 -12.70 -8.38 1.52
N TYR A 49 -12.64 -8.42 2.86
CA TYR A 49 -13.36 -9.38 3.71
C TYR A 49 -14.45 -8.73 4.59
N ASP A 50 -15.18 -7.74 4.08
CA ASP A 50 -16.36 -7.08 4.70
C ASP A 50 -16.10 -6.01 5.79
N TYR A 51 -14.85 -5.77 6.20
CA TYR A 51 -14.47 -4.67 7.11
C TYR A 51 -13.28 -3.89 6.53
N PHE A 52 -13.11 -2.62 6.91
CA PHE A 52 -12.03 -1.72 6.50
C PHE A 52 -10.96 -1.56 7.61
N PRO A 53 -10.05 -2.53 7.84
CA PRO A 53 -8.99 -2.44 8.84
C PRO A 53 -8.06 -1.24 8.73
N ALA A 54 -7.96 -0.64 7.53
CA ALA A 54 -7.17 0.57 7.35
C ALA A 54 -7.89 1.84 7.85
N ASP A 55 -9.22 1.84 7.94
CA ASP A 55 -10.02 2.96 8.45
C ASP A 55 -9.86 3.02 9.99
N LEU A 56 -8.91 3.83 10.45
CA LEU A 56 -8.52 3.90 11.86
C LEU A 56 -9.44 4.83 12.66
N ASP A 57 -10.02 5.83 12.00
CA ASP A 57 -10.93 6.79 12.63
C ASP A 57 -12.42 6.41 12.52
N ASN A 58 -12.73 5.34 11.78
CA ASN A 58 -14.07 4.79 11.53
C ASN A 58 -15.01 5.73 10.77
N ASP A 59 -14.47 6.63 9.95
CA ASP A 59 -15.25 7.56 9.12
C ASP A 59 -15.74 6.93 7.79
N ARG A 60 -15.42 5.65 7.56
CA ARG A 60 -15.69 4.88 6.33
C ARG A 60 -15.00 5.40 5.09
N LYS A 61 -13.90 6.13 5.26
CA LYS A 61 -12.97 6.51 4.21
C LYS A 61 -11.60 6.01 4.62
N ILE A 62 -10.78 5.71 3.62
CA ILE A 62 -9.40 5.32 3.84
C ILE A 62 -8.55 6.40 3.22
N THR A 63 -7.85 7.14 4.06
CA THR A 63 -6.83 8.09 3.63
C THR A 63 -5.59 7.34 3.12
N LEU A 64 -4.74 8.05 2.37
CA LEU A 64 -3.47 7.50 1.92
C LEU A 64 -2.56 7.12 3.10
N GLU A 65 -2.56 7.91 4.17
CA GLU A 65 -1.77 7.67 5.38
C GLU A 65 -2.24 6.42 6.11
N GLU A 66 -3.55 6.24 6.26
CA GLU A 66 -4.15 5.04 6.82
C GLU A 66 -3.80 3.77 6.04
N ALA A 67 -3.96 3.80 4.70
CA ALA A 67 -3.55 2.70 3.86
C ALA A 67 -2.04 2.40 4.01
N TYR A 68 -1.20 3.44 3.99
CA TYR A 68 0.24 3.31 4.18
C TYR A 68 0.60 2.64 5.51
N LEU A 69 0.04 3.12 6.62
CA LEU A 69 0.29 2.59 7.96
C LEU A 69 -0.19 1.15 8.09
N HIS A 70 -1.41 0.86 7.63
CA HIS A 70 -1.98 -0.48 7.66
C HIS A 70 -1.11 -1.47 6.88
N ILE A 71 -0.74 -1.13 5.65
CA ILE A 71 0.05 -2.01 4.80
C ILE A 71 1.43 -2.27 5.40
N LYS A 72 2.09 -1.23 5.91
CA LYS A 72 3.41 -1.33 6.53
C LYS A 72 3.39 -2.23 7.77
N ASP A 73 2.41 -2.03 8.65
CA ASP A 73 2.21 -2.87 9.84
C ASP A 73 1.94 -4.32 9.43
N LYS A 74 1.04 -4.53 8.48
CA LYS A 74 0.62 -5.87 8.08
C LYS A 74 1.73 -6.68 7.44
N ILE A 75 2.48 -6.09 6.50
CA ILE A 75 3.66 -6.69 5.87
C ILE A 75 4.68 -7.11 6.94
N SER A 76 4.97 -6.20 7.89
CA SER A 76 5.89 -6.49 8.99
C SER A 76 5.37 -7.61 9.89
N SER A 77 4.06 -7.65 10.17
CA SER A 77 3.43 -8.67 11.01
C SER A 77 3.51 -10.07 10.40
N TRP A 78 3.53 -10.17 9.07
CA TRP A 78 3.74 -11.41 8.33
C TRP A 78 5.21 -11.80 8.17
N GLY A 79 6.14 -10.98 8.67
CA GLY A 79 7.58 -11.25 8.63
C GLY A 79 8.25 -10.94 7.28
N PHE A 80 7.55 -10.25 6.37
CA PHE A 80 8.16 -9.78 5.13
C PHE A 80 8.94 -8.49 5.37
N ILE A 81 10.07 -8.34 4.68
CA ILE A 81 10.84 -7.10 4.66
C ILE A 81 10.48 -6.40 3.35
N GLN A 82 9.70 -5.31 3.42
CA GLN A 82 9.34 -4.53 2.24
C GLN A 82 9.18 -3.06 2.61
N ASP A 83 9.99 -2.19 1.99
CA ASP A 83 10.03 -0.76 2.27
C ASP A 83 8.96 -0.01 1.47
N VAL A 84 7.72 -0.07 1.95
CA VAL A 84 6.58 0.66 1.38
C VAL A 84 6.81 2.16 1.51
N GLN A 85 6.52 2.92 0.46
CA GLN A 85 6.80 4.37 0.42
C GLN A 85 5.65 5.16 -0.22
N VAL A 86 5.53 6.44 0.15
CA VAL A 86 4.62 7.40 -0.47
C VAL A 86 5.43 8.48 -1.18
N TYR A 87 5.14 8.74 -2.46
CA TYR A 87 5.85 9.72 -3.29
C TYR A 87 4.91 10.71 -4.02
N PRO A 88 5.34 11.97 -4.24
CA PRO A 88 6.48 12.60 -3.60
C PRO A 88 6.30 12.63 -2.08
N THR A 89 7.38 12.79 -1.31
CA THR A 89 7.30 12.83 0.16
C THR A 89 6.43 14.01 0.62
#